data_AF-A0A3N5QN80-F1
#
_entry.id   AF-A0A3N5QN80-F1
#
_cell.length_a   1.000
_cell.length_b   1.000
_cell.length_c   1.000
_cell.angle_alpha   90.00
_cell.angle_beta   90.00
_cell.angle_gamma   90.00
#
_symmetry.space_group_name_H-M   'P 1'
#
loop_
_entity.id
_entity.type
_entity.pdbx_description
1 polymer ?
#
loop_
_entity_poly.entity_id
_entity_poly.type
_entity_poly.pdbx_seq_one_letter_code
_entity_poly.pdbx_strand_id
1 'polypeptide(L)'
;MPLEQESPFIKIAVLENAIEAQLLSSVLTQYEIPHRLRSYHDTAYDGLFQLQKGWGEIYGPHDVRQQVLDALAELRSQAVDMNDNESES
;
A
#
# COMPACT_ATOMS: atom_id res chain seq x y z
N MET A 1 19.06 -21.90 -20.46
CA MET A 1 19.15 -20.77 -19.51
C MET A 1 18.06 -20.96 -18.47
N PRO A 2 18.40 -21.17 -17.19
CA PRO A 2 17.42 -20.99 -16.13
C PRO A 2 18.01 -20.12 -15.02
N LEU A 3 17.41 -18.96 -14.81
CA LEU A 3 17.42 -18.29 -13.51
C LEU A 3 15.97 -17.88 -13.28
N GLU A 4 15.15 -18.90 -13.02
CA GLU A 4 13.93 -18.76 -12.23
C GLU A 4 14.38 -18.33 -10.84
N GLN A 5 14.66 -17.03 -10.68
CA GLN A 5 14.90 -16.43 -9.38
C GLN A 5 13.55 -16.38 -8.68
N GLU A 6 13.26 -17.46 -7.98
CA GLU A 6 12.17 -17.58 -7.03
C GLU A 6 12.48 -16.67 -5.83
N SER A 7 12.46 -15.35 -6.06
CA SER A 7 12.58 -14.37 -5.00
C SER A 7 11.31 -14.48 -4.16
N PRO A 8 11.40 -14.86 -2.87
CA PRO A 8 10.21 -14.91 -2.04
C PRO A 8 9.66 -13.48 -1.96
N PHE A 9 8.46 -13.29 -2.51
CA PHE A 9 7.70 -12.06 -2.31
C PHE A 9 7.42 -11.93 -0.80
N ILE A 10 8.17 -11.07 -0.13
CA ILE A 10 7.99 -10.82 1.30
C ILE A 10 6.94 -9.73 1.47
N LYS A 11 6.22 -9.78 2.58
CA LYS A 11 5.31 -8.71 2.98
C LYS A 11 6.13 -7.46 3.25
N ILE A 12 5.87 -6.39 2.49
CA ILE A 12 6.59 -5.13 2.59
C ILE A 12 5.87 -4.19 3.56
N ALA A 13 4.57 -3.96 3.31
CA ALA A 13 3.73 -3.09 4.11
C ALA A 13 2.24 -3.47 4.02
N VAL A 14 1.44 -2.94 4.94
CA VAL A 14 -0.02 -3.03 4.92
C VAL A 14 -0.57 -1.67 4.52
N LEU A 15 -1.50 -1.68 3.58
CA LEU A 15 -2.19 -0.53 3.03
C LEU A 15 -3.50 -0.37 3.77
N GLU A 16 -3.75 0.81 4.33
CA GLU A 16 -4.98 1.09 5.07
C GLU A 16 -6.11 1.51 4.13
N ASN A 17 -5.78 2.13 2.99
CA ASN A 17 -6.76 2.60 2.01
C ASN A 17 -6.47 2.15 0.57
N ALA A 18 -7.55 2.10 -0.24
CA ALA A 18 -7.48 1.82 -1.67
C ALA A 18 -6.64 2.85 -2.44
N ILE A 19 -6.70 4.11 -1.97
CA ILE A 19 -6.00 5.25 -2.57
C ILE A 19 -4.48 5.04 -2.46
N GLU A 20 -3.98 4.77 -1.25
CA GLU A 20 -2.55 4.50 -1.00
C GLU A 20 -2.09 3.31 -1.85
N ALA A 21 -2.91 2.26 -1.93
CA ALA A 21 -2.62 1.07 -2.70
C ALA A 21 -2.47 1.32 -4.19
N GLN A 22 -3.43 2.04 -4.79
CA GLN A 22 -3.40 2.38 -6.21
C GLN A 22 -2.24 3.30 -6.54
N LEU A 23 -1.96 4.29 -5.70
CA LEU A 23 -0.88 5.25 -5.93
C LEU A 23 0.47 4.55 -5.88
N LEU A 24 0.70 3.76 -4.83
CA LEU A 24 1.91 2.97 -4.67
C LEU A 24 2.08 1.96 -5.82
N SER A 25 1.01 1.25 -6.19
CA SER A 25 1.02 0.30 -7.30
C SER A 25 1.34 0.97 -8.64
N SER A 26 0.83 2.18 -8.88
CA SER A 26 1.11 2.95 -10.09
C SER A 26 2.60 3.33 -10.16
N VAL A 27 3.16 3.81 -9.05
CA VAL A 27 4.58 4.15 -8.94
C VAL A 27 5.45 2.91 -9.23
N LEU A 28 5.18 1.79 -8.56
CA LEU A 28 5.92 0.54 -8.77
C LEU A 28 5.81 0.03 -10.22
N THR A 29 4.62 0.10 -10.81
CA THR A 29 4.38 -0.29 -12.21
C THR A 29 5.19 0.58 -13.17
N GLN A 30 5.29 1.90 -12.90
CA GLN A 30 6.06 2.83 -13.73
C GLN A 30 7.57 2.53 -13.71
N TYR A 31 8.08 2.01 -12.59
CA TYR A 31 9.47 1.56 -12.47
C TYR A 31 9.68 0.10 -12.94
N GLU A 32 8.67 -0.53 -13.54
CA GLU A 32 8.68 -1.95 -13.95
C GLU A 32 9.01 -2.90 -12.79
N ILE A 33 8.63 -2.52 -11.57
CA ILE A 33 8.92 -3.29 -10.35
C ILE A 33 7.85 -4.38 -10.18
N PRO A 34 8.24 -5.67 -10.14
CA PRO A 34 7.32 -6.74 -9.83
C PRO A 34 6.86 -6.65 -8.38
N HIS A 35 5.58 -6.35 -8.20
CA HIS A 35 4.93 -6.27 -6.89
C HIS A 35 3.62 -7.07 -6.93
N ARG A 36 3.19 -7.56 -5.77
CA ARG A 36 1.95 -8.29 -5.59
C ARG A 36 1.11 -7.60 -4.54
N LEU A 37 -0.04 -7.10 -4.97
CA LEU A 37 -1.01 -6.44 -4.13
C LEU A 37 -2.10 -7.45 -3.75
N ARG A 38 -2.40 -7.59 -2.46
CA ARG A 38 -3.47 -8.46 -1.96
C ARG A 38 -4.46 -7.62 -1.17
N SER A 39 -5.61 -7.34 -1.76
CA SER A 39 -6.71 -6.65 -1.10
C SER A 39 -7.52 -7.61 -0.23
N TYR A 40 -7.93 -7.17 0.96
CA TYR A 40 -8.87 -7.91 1.82
C TYR A 40 -10.33 -7.71 1.40
N HIS A 41 -10.56 -6.82 0.42
CA HIS A 41 -11.86 -6.24 0.12
C HIS A 41 -12.69 -6.98 -0.94
N ASP A 42 -12.25 -8.13 -1.44
CA ASP A 42 -12.98 -8.91 -2.47
C ASP A 42 -14.36 -9.43 -1.99
N THR A 43 -14.78 -9.12 -0.76
CA THR A 43 -15.99 -9.70 -0.13
C THR A 43 -17.07 -8.72 0.29
N ALA A 44 -16.98 -7.41 0.08
CA ALA A 44 -17.99 -6.50 0.65
C ALA A 44 -18.47 -5.39 -0.29
N TYR A 45 -19.22 -5.81 -1.31
CA TYR A 45 -20.39 -5.06 -1.76
C TYR A 45 -21.29 -4.81 -0.54
N ASP A 46 -21.18 -3.65 0.11
CA ASP A 46 -22.34 -2.90 0.65
C ASP A 46 -21.84 -1.56 1.22
N GLY A 47 -22.48 -0.49 0.76
CA GLY A 47 -22.06 0.89 1.02
C GLY A 47 -22.09 1.27 2.50
N LEU A 48 -21.30 2.31 2.80
CA LEU A 48 -21.30 3.06 4.05
C LEU A 48 -20.60 2.32 5.22
N PHE A 49 -19.43 2.83 5.63
CA PHE A 49 -18.62 2.42 6.78
C PHE A 49 -17.79 1.12 6.65
N GLN A 50 -16.66 1.20 5.94
CA GLN A 50 -15.56 0.23 6.10
C GLN A 50 -14.24 0.92 6.47
N LEU A 51 -14.30 1.91 7.37
CA LEU A 51 -13.17 2.79 7.67
C LEU A 51 -12.16 2.26 8.73
N GLN A 52 -12.15 0.96 9.07
CA GLN A 52 -11.30 0.48 10.18
C GLN A 52 -10.52 -0.82 9.95
N LYS A 53 -10.68 -1.48 8.80
CA LYS A 53 -9.86 -2.65 8.46
C LYS A 53 -9.14 -2.34 7.16
N GLY A 54 -7.84 -2.11 7.25
CA GLY A 54 -7.02 -1.67 6.13
C GLY A 54 -7.30 -2.39 4.81
N TRP A 55 -7.21 -1.67 3.70
CA TRP A 55 -7.58 -2.14 2.36
C TRP A 55 -6.84 -3.40 1.89
N GLY A 56 -5.56 -3.56 2.20
CA GLY A 56 -4.77 -4.67 1.68
C GLY A 56 -3.34 -4.72 2.17
N GLU A 57 -2.55 -5.61 1.59
CA GLU A 57 -1.14 -5.77 1.87
C GLU A 57 -0.33 -5.91 0.58
N ILE A 58 0.86 -5.30 0.57
CA ILE A 58 1.75 -5.33 -0.58
C ILE A 58 2.95 -6.22 -0.31
N TYR A 59 3.24 -7.05 -1.30
CA TYR A 59 4.36 -7.97 -1.32
C TYR A 59 5.30 -7.61 -2.46
N GLY A 60 6.59 -7.72 -2.22
CA GLY A 60 7.62 -7.33 -3.18
C GLY A 60 8.96 -8.00 -2.88
N PRO A 61 9.93 -7.89 -3.78
CA PRO A 61 11.31 -8.24 -3.48
C PRO A 61 11.86 -7.31 -2.38
N HIS A 62 12.83 -7.79 -1.61
CA HIS A 62 13.44 -7.00 -0.53
C HIS A 62 14.07 -5.69 -1.02
N ASP A 63 14.55 -5.66 -2.27
CA ASP A 63 15.18 -4.49 -2.89
C ASP A 63 14.27 -3.26 -2.89
N VAL A 64 12.97 -3.46 -3.11
CA VAL A 64 11.98 -2.38 -3.22
C VAL A 64 11.28 -2.09 -1.90
N ARG A 65 11.65 -2.82 -0.83
CA ARG A 65 11.07 -2.65 0.51
C ARG A 65 11.19 -1.22 1.01
N GLN A 66 12.38 -0.64 0.84
CA GLN A 66 12.66 0.72 1.31
C GLN A 66 11.86 1.77 0.52
N GLN A 67 11.85 1.69 -0.81
CA GLN A 67 11.06 2.60 -1.65
C GLN A 67 9.56 2.56 -1.31
N VAL A 68 9.02 1.36 -1.07
CA VAL A 68 7.61 1.22 -0.71
C VAL A 68 7.33 1.81 0.67
N LEU A 69 8.19 1.55 1.66
CA LEU A 69 8.04 2.10 3.01
C LEU A 69 8.09 3.62 3.01
N ASP A 70 9.02 4.21 2.25
CA ASP A 70 9.20 5.65 2.13
C ASP A 70 7.97 6.30 1.47
N ALA A 71 7.54 5.77 0.32
CA ALA A 71 6.32 6.22 -0.35
C ALA A 71 5.08 6.08 0.54
N LEU A 72 4.94 4.96 1.26
CA LEU A 72 3.82 4.75 2.18
C LEU A 72 3.83 5.74 3.36
N ALA A 73 5.00 6.02 3.93
CA ALA A 73 5.14 6.98 5.02
C ALA A 73 4.76 8.40 4.56
N GLU A 74 5.18 8.80 3.35
CA GLU A 74 4.83 10.09 2.77
C GLU A 74 3.31 10.22 2.56
N LEU A 75 2.66 9.16 2.06
CA LEU A 75 1.20 9.13 1.87
C LEU A 75 0.43 9.20 3.19
N ARG A 76 0.91 8.51 4.22
CA ARG A 76 0.32 8.55 5.56
C ARG A 76 0.49 9.89 6.24
N SER A 77 1.65 10.53 6.05
CA SER A 77 1.88 11.88 6.57
C SER A 77 0.84 12.83 5.99
N GLN A 78 0.69 12.86 4.66
CA GLN A 78 -0.30 13.73 3.99
C GLN A 78 -1.74 13.47 4.43
N ALA A 79 -2.09 12.23 4.78
CA ALA A 79 -3.43 11.87 5.26
C ALA A 79 -3.69 12.34 6.71
N VAL A 80 -2.66 12.42 7.57
CA VAL A 80 -2.80 12.85 8.97
C VAL A 80 -2.96 14.36 9.10
N ASP A 81 -2.33 15.12 8.20
CA ASP A 81 -2.38 16.59 8.18
C ASP A 81 -3.80 17.14 7.91
N MET A 82 -4.73 16.30 7.43
CA MET A 82 -6.12 16.67 7.17
C MET A 82 -7.05 16.55 8.39
N ASN A 83 -6.60 15.97 9.51
CA ASN A 83 -7.44 15.71 10.68
C ASN A 83 -7.05 16.51 11.94
N ASP A 84 -6.04 17.38 11.88
CA ASP A 84 -5.62 18.25 12.98
C ASP A 84 -5.96 19.72 12.69
N ASN A 85 -7.25 20.00 12.46
CA ASN A 85 -7.74 21.38 12.43
C ASN A 85 -9.14 21.48 13.06
N GLU A 86 -9.27 20.97 14.28
CA GLU A 86 -10.25 21.47 15.25
C GLU A 86 -9.75 21.14 16.66
N SER A 87 -9.00 22.05 17.27
CA SER A 87 -9.00 22.33 18.72
C SER A 87 -7.81 23.22 19.07
N GLU A 88 -7.97 24.53 19.04
CA GLU A 88 -7.87 25.32 20.27
C GLU A 88 -8.58 26.67 20.07
N SER A 89 -9.42 27.02 21.06
CA SER A 89 -10.32 28.16 21.12
C SER A 89 -9.66 29.46 21.56
#